data_AF-A0A1G9VA50-F1
#
_entry.id   AF-A0A1G9VA50-F1
#
_cell.length_a   1.000
_cell.length_b   1.000
_cell.length_c   1.000
_cell.angle_alpha   90.00
_cell.angle_beta   90.00
_cell.angle_gamma   90.00
#
_symmetry.space_group_name_H-M   'P 1'
#
loop_
_entity.id
_entity.type
_entity.pdbx_description
1 polymer ?
#
loop_
_entity_poly.entity_id
_entity_poly.type
_entity_poly.pdbx_seq_one_letter_code
_entity_poly.pdbx_strand_id
1 'polypeptide(L)'
;MHATAPRNDDSSLSGLDGLIDLARYPIEDLDSAAGQALIEECRAQLADDGCVVLKNFVPDDALDRLERETERLSPEAHYNQTETNPYNSDGDASLPATHPKNRFDDRTNGFVAGDRIDSETIIRQVYEHAGFQRFIASVVGMDEIHEYADPLAGLVINVLREGCQHPWHYDTNEFIVTMMTRQSHGGGRFEYAPGIRSPEGENFDAVERVLDGDRSPLTSLELQPGDLQIFFGRYSLHRVTPVEGDKERHTVIFAYAKEPGFIGRPERAQRIFGRMAPIHEQLLREGMTRSDNLAD
;
A
#
# COMPACT_ATOMS: atom_id res chain seq x y z
N MET A 1 16.70 -21.52 -48.93
CA MET A 1 17.05 -22.08 -47.61
C MET A 1 17.40 -20.91 -46.70
N HIS A 2 16.41 -20.34 -46.03
CA HIS A 2 16.64 -19.33 -45.00
C HIS A 2 16.38 -20.00 -43.66
N ALA A 3 17.46 -20.25 -42.92
CA ALA A 3 17.38 -20.74 -41.56
C ALA A 3 16.90 -19.58 -40.67
N THR A 4 15.68 -19.68 -40.18
CA THR A 4 15.18 -18.87 -39.07
C THR A 4 15.85 -19.35 -37.78
N ALA A 5 16.68 -18.50 -37.20
CA ALA A 5 17.20 -18.70 -35.85
C ALA A 5 16.03 -18.69 -34.85
N PRO A 6 16.02 -19.57 -33.84
CA PRO A 6 15.03 -19.48 -32.78
C PRO A 6 15.26 -18.19 -31.99
N ARG A 7 14.18 -17.43 -31.76
CA ARG A 7 14.14 -16.38 -30.75
C ARG A 7 14.26 -17.07 -29.40
N ASN A 8 15.31 -16.75 -28.65
CA ASN A 8 15.35 -17.00 -27.22
C ASN A 8 14.35 -16.04 -26.56
N ASP A 9 13.12 -16.53 -26.35
CA ASP A 9 12.26 -16.06 -25.26
C ASP A 9 12.80 -16.72 -23.99
N ASP A 10 13.81 -16.08 -23.40
CA ASP A 10 14.28 -16.39 -22.06
C ASP A 10 14.42 -15.06 -21.32
N SER A 11 13.30 -14.34 -21.21
CA SER A 11 13.17 -13.28 -20.22
C SER A 11 12.96 -13.95 -18.87
N SER A 12 14.07 -14.29 -18.24
CA SER A 12 14.25 -14.64 -16.83
C SER A 12 12.98 -14.50 -15.98
N LEU A 13 12.22 -15.59 -15.84
CA LEU A 13 11.36 -15.77 -14.68
C LEU A 13 12.29 -15.96 -13.48
N SER A 14 12.67 -14.87 -12.81
CA SER A 14 13.22 -14.96 -11.46
C SER A 14 12.12 -15.52 -10.58
N GLY A 15 12.19 -16.82 -10.27
CA GLY A 15 11.20 -17.47 -9.40
C GLY A 15 11.17 -16.81 -8.03
N LEU A 16 10.04 -16.92 -7.34
CA LEU A 16 9.89 -16.43 -5.97
C LEU A 16 10.49 -17.38 -4.90
N ASP A 17 11.15 -18.46 -5.34
CA ASP A 17 11.83 -19.42 -4.49
C ASP A 17 12.84 -18.73 -3.56
N GLY A 18 12.65 -18.94 -2.25
CA GLY A 18 13.47 -18.32 -1.22
C GLY A 18 13.25 -16.82 -1.03
N LEU A 19 12.31 -16.21 -1.76
CA LEU A 19 11.84 -14.83 -1.53
C LEU A 19 10.49 -14.81 -0.82
N ILE A 20 9.62 -15.76 -1.15
CA ILE A 20 8.30 -15.98 -0.55
C ILE A 20 8.22 -17.43 -0.04
N ASP A 21 7.52 -17.65 1.07
CA ASP A 21 7.22 -18.99 1.57
C ASP A 21 6.14 -19.65 0.70
N LEU A 22 6.55 -20.16 -0.46
CA LEU A 22 5.65 -20.82 -1.43
C LEU A 22 5.09 -22.15 -0.92
N ALA A 23 5.71 -22.75 0.10
CA ALA A 23 5.19 -23.96 0.73
C ALA A 23 3.94 -23.65 1.58
N ARG A 24 3.94 -22.51 2.27
CA ARG A 24 2.78 -22.02 3.02
C ARG A 24 1.78 -21.26 2.15
N TYR A 25 2.29 -20.52 1.17
CA TYR A 25 1.51 -19.65 0.28
C TYR A 25 1.73 -20.06 -1.18
N PRO A 26 0.99 -21.06 -1.70
CA PRO A 26 1.17 -21.59 -3.05
C PRO A 26 0.63 -20.65 -4.13
N ILE A 27 1.11 -19.41 -4.16
CA ILE A 27 0.64 -18.33 -5.06
C ILE A 27 0.97 -18.58 -6.53
N GLU A 28 1.84 -19.56 -6.81
CA GLU A 28 2.17 -20.00 -8.16
C GLU A 28 1.25 -21.12 -8.68
N ASP A 29 0.54 -21.82 -7.79
CA ASP A 29 -0.38 -22.92 -8.10
C ASP A 29 -1.75 -22.68 -7.44
N LEU A 30 -2.41 -21.60 -7.88
CA LEU A 30 -3.71 -21.18 -7.34
C LEU A 30 -4.85 -22.15 -7.66
N ASP A 31 -4.73 -22.96 -8.72
CA ASP A 31 -5.74 -23.95 -9.11
C ASP A 31 -5.71 -25.21 -8.23
N SER A 32 -4.64 -25.41 -7.46
CA SER A 32 -4.55 -26.48 -6.47
C SER A 32 -5.58 -26.32 -5.34
N ALA A 33 -5.90 -27.41 -4.65
CA ALA A 33 -6.78 -27.37 -3.48
C ALA A 33 -6.24 -26.45 -2.36
N ALA A 34 -4.91 -26.38 -2.21
CA ALA A 34 -4.28 -25.49 -1.23
C ALA A 34 -4.35 -24.02 -1.67
N GLY A 35 -4.15 -23.73 -2.96
CA GLY A 35 -4.29 -22.40 -3.53
C GLY A 35 -5.71 -21.84 -3.41
N GLN A 36 -6.72 -22.65 -3.75
CA GLN A 36 -8.13 -22.27 -3.59
C GLN A 36 -8.50 -22.03 -2.13
N ALA A 37 -8.06 -22.91 -1.21
CA ALA A 37 -8.30 -22.73 0.22
C ALA A 37 -7.67 -21.43 0.76
N LEU A 38 -6.46 -21.09 0.31
CA LEU A 38 -5.80 -19.82 0.67
C LEU A 38 -6.61 -18.61 0.19
N ILE A 39 -7.10 -18.63 -1.06
CA ILE A 39 -7.92 -17.54 -1.61
C ILE A 39 -9.22 -17.40 -0.80
N GLU A 40 -9.90 -18.50 -0.51
CA GLU A 40 -11.14 -18.50 0.28
C GLU A 40 -10.91 -17.95 1.69
N GLU A 41 -9.82 -18.36 2.35
CA GLU A 41 -9.44 -17.85 3.67
C GLU A 41 -9.18 -16.34 3.65
N CYS A 42 -8.39 -15.86 2.69
CA CYS A 42 -8.11 -14.43 2.53
C CYS A 42 -9.39 -13.62 2.28
N ARG A 43 -10.27 -14.13 1.41
CA ARG A 43 -11.54 -13.46 1.08
C ARG A 43 -12.49 -13.43 2.27
N ALA A 44 -12.53 -14.48 3.08
CA ALA A 44 -13.33 -14.52 4.30
C ALA A 44 -12.85 -13.45 5.30
N GLN A 45 -11.54 -13.32 5.52
CA GLN A 45 -10.96 -12.28 6.39
C GLN A 45 -11.23 -10.87 5.86
N LEU A 46 -11.06 -10.64 4.56
CA LEU A 46 -11.37 -9.36 3.93
C LEU A 46 -12.86 -9.01 4.02
N ALA A 47 -13.76 -9.98 3.91
CA ALA A 47 -15.19 -9.75 4.03
C ALA A 47 -15.63 -9.42 5.48
N ASP A 48 -14.96 -10.00 6.47
CA ASP A 48 -15.29 -9.82 7.89
C ASP A 48 -14.69 -8.53 8.47
N ASP A 49 -13.40 -8.27 8.20
CA ASP A 49 -12.63 -7.21 8.87
C ASP A 49 -12.05 -6.18 7.88
N GLY A 50 -12.18 -6.40 6.57
CA GLY A 50 -11.58 -5.51 5.56
C GLY A 50 -10.05 -5.58 5.52
N CYS A 51 -9.44 -6.53 6.23
CA CYS A 51 -8.00 -6.74 6.28
C CYS A 51 -7.68 -8.24 6.32
N VAL A 52 -6.60 -8.63 5.65
CA VAL A 52 -5.95 -9.94 5.83
C VAL A 52 -4.45 -9.73 6.01
N VAL A 53 -3.85 -10.50 6.92
CA VAL A 53 -2.40 -10.52 7.13
C VAL A 53 -1.85 -11.92 6.92
N LEU A 54 -0.99 -12.08 5.93
CA LEU A 54 -0.24 -13.30 5.67
C LEU A 54 1.08 -13.22 6.43
N LYS A 55 1.11 -13.90 7.58
CA LYS A 55 2.24 -13.88 8.51
C LYS A 55 3.45 -14.64 7.96
N ASN A 56 4.65 -14.08 8.07
CA ASN A 56 5.88 -14.68 7.54
C ASN A 56 5.73 -15.04 6.05
N PHE A 57 5.17 -14.12 5.26
CA PHE A 57 5.03 -14.31 3.82
C PHE A 57 6.40 -14.36 3.15
N VAL A 58 7.35 -13.57 3.64
CA VAL A 58 8.77 -13.69 3.36
C VAL A 58 9.40 -14.65 4.38
N PRO A 59 10.18 -15.66 3.96
CA PRO A 59 10.79 -16.62 4.86
C PRO A 59 11.95 -15.99 5.66
N ASP A 60 12.24 -16.56 6.83
CA ASP A 60 13.23 -16.04 7.79
C ASP A 60 14.63 -15.82 7.16
N ASP A 61 15.04 -16.68 6.23
CA ASP A 61 16.34 -16.61 5.56
C ASP A 61 16.46 -15.43 4.57
N ALA A 62 15.33 -14.85 4.15
CA ALA A 62 15.26 -13.68 3.29
C ALA A 62 15.04 -12.36 4.04
N LEU A 63 14.60 -12.39 5.31
CA LEU A 63 14.25 -11.18 6.08
C LEU A 63 15.42 -10.21 6.23
N ASP A 64 16.61 -10.72 6.58
CA ASP A 64 17.82 -9.87 6.72
C ASP A 64 18.20 -9.17 5.41
N ARG A 65 17.93 -9.80 4.27
CA ARG A 65 18.19 -9.21 2.95
C ARG A 65 17.14 -8.14 2.63
N LEU A 66 15.87 -8.44 2.89
CA LEU A 66 14.74 -7.53 2.69
C LEU A 66 14.90 -6.25 3.53
N GLU A 67 15.23 -6.38 4.81
CA GLU A 67 15.43 -5.23 5.70
C GLU A 67 16.58 -4.35 5.19
N ARG A 68 17.74 -4.96 4.87
CA ARG A 68 18.92 -4.24 4.35
C ARG A 68 18.65 -3.53 3.02
N GLU A 69 17.83 -4.11 2.14
CA GLU A 69 17.42 -3.45 0.90
C GLU A 69 16.69 -2.13 1.19
N THR A 70 15.68 -2.16 2.05
CA THR A 70 14.91 -0.96 2.36
C THR A 70 15.70 0.05 3.21
N GLU A 71 16.58 -0.41 4.09
CA GLU A 71 17.53 0.45 4.82
C GLU A 71 18.48 1.19 3.88
N ARG A 72 19.07 0.49 2.90
CA ARG A 72 19.95 1.11 1.89
C ARG A 72 19.23 2.18 1.07
N LEU A 73 17.96 1.96 0.76
CA LEU A 73 17.15 2.85 -0.08
C LEU A 73 16.53 4.01 0.70
N SER A 74 16.35 3.87 2.01
CA SER A 74 15.71 4.89 2.87
C SER A 74 16.28 6.32 2.74
N PRO A 75 17.58 6.56 2.48
CA PRO A 75 18.10 7.93 2.33
C PRO A 75 17.57 8.66 1.09
N GLU A 76 17.05 7.94 0.09
CA GLU A 76 16.41 8.51 -1.11
C GLU A 76 14.97 8.98 -0.84
N ALA A 77 14.44 8.78 0.37
CA ALA A 77 13.07 9.14 0.70
C ALA A 77 12.86 10.66 0.67
N HIS A 78 11.84 11.10 -0.07
CA HIS A 78 11.34 12.46 0.02
C HIS A 78 10.36 12.57 1.19
N TYR A 79 10.64 13.49 2.12
CA TYR A 79 9.80 13.72 3.29
C TYR A 79 8.85 14.89 3.06
N ASN A 80 7.57 14.64 3.34
CA ASN A 80 6.54 15.66 3.38
C ASN A 80 6.00 15.80 4.80
N GLN A 81 5.77 17.04 5.19
CA GLN A 81 5.06 17.40 6.40
C GLN A 81 3.90 18.31 6.03
N THR A 82 2.70 17.94 6.45
CA THR A 82 1.45 18.67 6.20
C THR A 82 0.48 18.33 7.33
N GLU A 83 -0.62 19.07 7.42
CA GLU A 83 -1.77 18.67 8.22
C GLU A 83 -2.85 18.10 7.30
N THR A 84 -3.55 17.07 7.75
CA THR A 84 -4.68 16.46 7.02
C THR A 84 -5.82 16.11 7.95
N ASN A 85 -7.05 16.21 7.46
CA ASN A 85 -8.21 15.57 8.08
C ASN A 85 -8.42 14.16 7.49
N PRO A 86 -9.31 13.33 8.06
CA PRO A 86 -9.52 11.96 7.59
C PRO A 86 -9.96 11.80 6.13
N TYR A 87 -10.43 12.88 5.51
CA TYR A 87 -10.99 12.91 4.16
C TYR A 87 -10.07 13.64 3.18
N ASN A 88 -8.85 14.04 3.59
CA ASN A 88 -7.91 14.82 2.79
C ASN A 88 -8.52 16.08 2.13
N SER A 89 -9.45 16.74 2.82
CA SER A 89 -10.18 17.92 2.31
C SER A 89 -9.79 19.22 3.02
N ASP A 90 -10.19 20.37 2.48
CA ASP A 90 -9.92 21.71 3.04
C ASP A 90 -10.73 22.04 4.32
N GLY A 91 -11.55 21.09 4.79
CA GLY A 91 -12.53 21.30 5.86
C GLY A 91 -13.80 22.00 5.38
N ASP A 92 -14.69 22.31 6.33
CA ASP A 92 -16.00 22.90 6.06
C ASP A 92 -16.40 23.89 7.18
N ALA A 93 -16.33 25.18 6.87
CA ALA A 93 -16.63 26.26 7.81
C ALA A 93 -18.11 26.32 8.24
N SER A 94 -19.02 25.59 7.56
CA SER A 94 -20.42 25.47 7.97
C SER A 94 -20.64 24.43 9.08
N LEU A 95 -19.63 23.60 9.35
CA LEU A 95 -19.68 22.53 10.35
C LEU A 95 -18.95 22.94 11.65
N PRO A 96 -19.29 22.33 12.80
CA PRO A 96 -18.58 22.56 14.05
C PRO A 96 -17.09 22.21 13.96
N ALA A 97 -16.27 22.79 14.83
CA ALA A 97 -14.84 22.47 14.91
C ALA A 97 -14.56 21.01 15.32
N THR A 98 -15.49 20.36 16.02
CA THR A 98 -15.36 18.94 16.41
C THR A 98 -15.62 17.97 15.27
N HIS A 99 -16.35 18.42 14.24
CA HIS A 99 -16.73 17.59 13.11
C HIS A 99 -15.48 16.98 12.42
N PRO A 100 -15.48 15.70 12.03
CA PRO A 100 -14.31 15.04 11.47
C PRO A 100 -13.61 15.76 10.31
N LYS A 101 -14.36 16.45 9.43
CA LYS A 101 -13.79 17.27 8.34
C LYS A 101 -12.98 18.49 8.83
N ASN A 102 -13.22 18.96 10.05
CA ASN A 102 -12.54 20.10 10.64
C ASN A 102 -11.45 19.71 11.65
N ARG A 103 -11.18 18.41 11.79
CA ARG A 103 -10.16 17.85 12.67
C ARG A 103 -8.93 17.50 11.86
N PHE A 104 -7.90 18.32 11.99
CA PHE A 104 -6.61 18.13 11.32
C PHE A 104 -5.58 17.57 12.30
N ASP A 105 -4.68 16.75 11.77
CA ASP A 105 -3.57 16.17 12.51
C ASP A 105 -2.32 16.12 11.62
N ASP A 106 -1.15 16.07 12.26
CA ASP A 106 0.15 16.11 11.59
C ASP A 106 0.35 14.83 10.78
N ARG A 107 0.63 14.99 9.49
CA ARG A 107 1.01 13.92 8.57
C ARG A 107 2.45 14.13 8.13
N THR A 108 3.30 13.17 8.48
CA THR A 108 4.74 13.20 8.22
C THR A 108 5.16 11.86 7.64
N ASN A 109 5.49 11.85 6.34
CA ASN A 109 5.82 10.62 5.63
C ASN A 109 7.03 10.83 4.73
N GLY A 110 7.98 9.90 4.81
CA GLY A 110 9.02 9.71 3.80
C GLY A 110 8.58 8.68 2.76
N PHE A 111 8.85 8.95 1.49
CA PHE A 111 8.62 7.97 0.41
C PHE A 111 9.83 7.87 -0.52
N VAL A 112 10.36 6.65 -0.67
CA VAL A 112 11.27 6.30 -1.77
C VAL A 112 10.41 5.92 -2.98
N ALA A 113 10.58 6.67 -4.07
CA ALA A 113 9.84 6.47 -5.32
C ALA A 113 10.31 5.22 -6.08
N GLY A 114 9.41 4.63 -6.87
CA GLY A 114 9.66 3.37 -7.58
C GLY A 114 10.83 3.38 -8.54
N ASP A 115 11.09 4.49 -9.22
CA ASP A 115 12.22 4.68 -10.12
C ASP A 115 13.59 4.68 -9.41
N ARG A 116 13.60 4.65 -8.07
CA ARG A 116 14.80 4.46 -7.24
C ARG A 116 14.98 3.02 -6.75
N ILE A 117 14.04 2.12 -7.07
CA ILE A 117 14.04 0.74 -6.60
C ILE A 117 14.43 -0.19 -7.75
N ASP A 118 15.65 -0.71 -7.67
CA ASP A 118 16.29 -1.53 -8.71
C ASP A 118 15.54 -2.86 -8.97
N SER A 119 15.66 -3.37 -10.21
CA SER A 119 15.09 -4.66 -10.66
C SER A 119 15.55 -5.87 -9.86
N GLU A 120 16.75 -5.80 -9.27
CA GLU A 120 17.32 -6.90 -8.48
C GLU A 120 16.79 -6.98 -7.04
N THR A 121 16.02 -5.97 -6.60
CA THR A 121 15.46 -5.97 -5.24
C THR A 121 14.38 -7.04 -5.09
N ILE A 122 14.27 -7.62 -3.89
CA ILE A 122 13.22 -8.61 -3.56
C ILE A 122 11.85 -7.99 -3.83
N ILE A 123 11.65 -6.76 -3.37
CA ILE A 123 10.36 -6.06 -3.44
C ILE A 123 9.93 -5.80 -4.89
N ARG A 124 10.87 -5.54 -5.80
CA ARG A 124 10.61 -5.37 -7.22
C ARG A 124 10.29 -6.70 -7.90
N GLN A 125 11.08 -7.74 -7.61
CA GLN A 125 10.82 -9.10 -8.11
C GLN A 125 9.44 -9.60 -7.69
N VAL A 126 9.02 -9.38 -6.44
CA VAL A 126 7.67 -9.72 -5.96
C VAL A 126 6.59 -8.91 -6.68
N TYR A 127 6.76 -7.59 -6.79
CA TYR A 127 5.79 -6.68 -7.42
C TYR A 127 5.48 -7.06 -8.88
N GLU A 128 6.52 -7.38 -9.64
CA GLU A 128 6.44 -7.70 -11.08
C GLU A 128 6.12 -9.18 -11.35
N HIS A 129 6.08 -10.02 -10.31
CA HIS A 129 5.82 -11.44 -10.50
C HIS A 129 4.35 -11.71 -10.83
N ALA A 130 4.10 -12.30 -12.00
CA ALA A 130 2.75 -12.61 -12.47
C ALA A 130 1.95 -13.51 -11.51
N GLY A 131 2.60 -14.45 -10.81
CA GLY A 131 1.94 -15.27 -9.79
C GLY A 131 1.45 -14.47 -8.60
N PHE A 132 2.23 -13.48 -8.16
CA PHE A 132 1.84 -12.59 -7.08
C PHE A 132 0.67 -11.69 -7.51
N GLN A 133 0.72 -11.12 -8.71
CA GLN A 133 -0.38 -10.30 -9.26
C GLN A 133 -1.68 -11.10 -9.37
N ARG A 134 -1.65 -12.32 -9.92
CA ARG A 134 -2.82 -13.21 -10.00
C ARG A 134 -3.37 -13.57 -8.62
N PHE A 135 -2.49 -13.81 -7.65
CA PHE A 135 -2.90 -14.07 -6.27
C PHE A 135 -3.64 -12.87 -5.67
N ILE A 136 -3.08 -11.67 -5.77
CA ILE A 136 -3.73 -10.45 -5.27
C ILE A 136 -5.07 -10.24 -5.98
N ALA A 137 -5.14 -10.36 -7.32
CA ALA A 137 -6.39 -10.23 -8.08
C ALA A 137 -7.47 -11.20 -7.57
N SER A 138 -7.10 -12.47 -7.38
CA SER A 138 -8.01 -13.51 -6.89
C SER A 138 -8.52 -13.21 -5.48
N VAL A 139 -7.65 -12.72 -4.60
CA VAL A 139 -7.97 -12.35 -3.21
C VAL A 139 -8.91 -11.14 -3.15
N VAL A 140 -8.67 -10.11 -3.96
CA VAL A 140 -9.54 -8.90 -3.97
C VAL A 140 -10.78 -9.07 -4.85
N GLY A 141 -10.95 -10.24 -5.50
CA GLY A 141 -12.12 -10.57 -6.29
C GLY A 141 -12.17 -9.88 -7.65
N MET A 142 -11.02 -9.60 -8.25
CA MET A 142 -10.88 -9.05 -9.60
C MET A 142 -10.36 -10.13 -10.55
N ASP A 143 -10.85 -10.12 -11.79
CA ASP A 143 -10.40 -11.05 -12.83
C ASP A 143 -8.92 -10.84 -13.18
N GLU A 144 -8.49 -9.57 -13.20
CA GLU A 144 -7.12 -9.15 -13.45
C GLU A 144 -6.83 -7.84 -12.71
N ILE A 145 -5.56 -7.64 -12.39
CA ILE A 145 -5.00 -6.35 -11.95
C ILE A 145 -3.72 -6.11 -12.75
N HIS A 146 -3.36 -4.85 -12.90
CA HIS A 146 -2.15 -4.43 -13.59
C HIS A 146 -1.26 -3.63 -12.66
N GLU A 147 0.05 -3.71 -12.85
CA GLU A 147 0.98 -2.77 -12.21
C GLU A 147 0.54 -1.32 -12.47
N TYR A 148 0.64 -0.50 -11.43
CA TYR A 148 0.42 0.93 -11.59
C TYR A 148 1.60 1.52 -12.36
N ALA A 149 1.33 1.97 -13.60
CA ALA A 149 2.36 2.29 -14.59
C ALA A 149 3.14 3.58 -14.29
N ASP A 150 2.74 4.32 -13.25
CA ASP A 150 3.47 5.48 -12.77
C ASP A 150 4.86 5.07 -12.24
N PRO A 151 5.95 5.59 -12.83
CA PRO A 151 7.30 5.20 -12.45
C PRO A 151 7.65 5.59 -11.02
N LEU A 152 6.96 6.56 -10.42
CA LEU A 152 7.21 6.99 -9.03
C LEU A 152 6.32 6.23 -8.05
N ALA A 153 5.07 5.98 -8.40
CA ALA A 153 4.05 5.51 -7.47
C ALA A 153 3.72 4.01 -7.55
N GLY A 154 4.25 3.27 -8.53
CA GLY A 154 3.94 1.84 -8.69
C GLY A 154 4.42 0.94 -7.56
N LEU A 155 5.66 1.16 -7.11
CA LEU A 155 6.26 0.48 -5.96
C LEU A 155 6.93 1.53 -5.09
N VAL A 156 6.55 1.61 -3.81
CA VAL A 156 7.01 2.68 -2.93
C VAL A 156 7.46 2.12 -1.60
N ILE A 157 8.56 2.64 -1.05
CA ILE A 157 8.94 2.39 0.34
C ILE A 157 8.49 3.60 1.17
N ASN A 158 7.57 3.38 2.11
CA ASN A 158 7.24 4.35 3.14
C ASN A 158 8.27 4.25 4.27
N VAL A 159 8.89 5.38 4.60
CA VAL A 159 9.93 5.50 5.62
C VAL A 159 9.45 6.46 6.70
N LEU A 160 9.24 5.93 7.91
CA LEU A 160 8.85 6.70 9.08
C LEU A 160 9.99 6.73 10.09
N ARG A 161 10.54 7.92 10.34
CA ARG A 161 11.52 8.21 11.40
C ARG A 161 10.83 8.44 12.73
N GLU A 162 11.61 8.58 13.80
CA GLU A 162 11.09 9.01 15.11
C GLU A 162 10.13 10.20 14.98
N GLY A 163 8.98 10.11 15.64
CA GLY A 163 7.92 11.12 15.60
C GLY A 163 7.08 11.11 14.33
N CYS A 164 7.50 10.44 13.25
CA CYS A 164 6.70 10.38 12.04
C CYS A 164 5.42 9.54 12.25
N GLN A 165 4.30 10.03 11.74
CA GLN A 165 3.00 9.35 11.76
C GLN A 165 2.22 9.52 10.44
N HIS A 166 1.24 8.63 10.26
CA HIS A 166 0.18 8.81 9.29
C HIS A 166 -1.14 8.90 10.06
N PRO A 167 -1.75 10.08 10.20
CA PRO A 167 -2.93 10.26 11.05
C PRO A 167 -4.14 9.51 10.51
N TRP A 168 -5.26 9.57 11.24
CA TRP A 168 -6.52 8.99 10.81
C TRP A 168 -6.90 9.46 9.41
N HIS A 169 -7.08 8.53 8.47
CA HIS A 169 -7.47 8.79 7.10
C HIS A 169 -8.23 7.61 6.48
N TYR A 170 -8.77 7.86 5.30
CA TYR A 170 -9.21 6.84 4.37
C TYR A 170 -8.32 6.83 3.13
N ASP A 171 -8.26 5.67 2.49
CA ASP A 171 -7.63 5.53 1.18
C ASP A 171 -8.61 5.80 0.05
N THR A 172 -8.08 6.36 -1.03
CA THR A 172 -8.82 6.55 -2.29
C THR A 172 -8.94 5.23 -3.06
N ASN A 173 -7.92 4.38 -2.93
CA ASN A 173 -7.85 3.10 -3.64
C ASN A 173 -8.82 2.08 -3.02
N GLU A 174 -9.37 1.18 -3.84
CA GLU A 174 -10.28 0.14 -3.36
C GLU A 174 -9.58 -0.85 -2.41
N PHE A 175 -8.31 -1.13 -2.66
CA PHE A 175 -7.47 -1.94 -1.80
C PHE A 175 -6.03 -1.43 -1.79
N ILE A 176 -5.29 -1.80 -0.76
CA ILE A 176 -3.85 -1.58 -0.64
C ILE A 176 -3.19 -2.92 -0.29
N VAL A 177 -2.05 -3.17 -0.92
CA VAL A 177 -1.16 -4.27 -0.58
C VAL A 177 0.12 -3.70 0.01
N THR A 178 0.48 -4.11 1.22
CA THR A 178 1.71 -3.68 1.86
C THR A 178 2.53 -4.84 2.41
N MET A 179 3.83 -4.63 2.55
CA MET A 179 4.72 -5.56 3.25
C MET A 179 5.55 -4.79 4.27
N MET A 180 5.55 -5.25 5.51
CA MET A 180 6.44 -4.72 6.53
C MET A 180 7.85 -5.21 6.25
N THR A 181 8.84 -4.32 6.13
CA THR A 181 10.24 -4.70 5.87
C THR A 181 11.17 -4.32 7.00
N ARG A 182 10.77 -3.36 7.85
CA ARG A 182 11.52 -2.93 9.02
C ARG A 182 10.58 -2.37 10.07
N GLN A 183 10.59 -2.91 11.28
CA GLN A 183 9.89 -2.35 12.43
C GLN A 183 10.75 -1.30 13.15
N SER A 184 10.08 -0.30 13.73
CA SER A 184 10.67 0.62 14.71
C SER A 184 10.79 -0.02 16.10
N HIS A 185 11.44 0.67 17.04
CA HIS A 185 11.55 0.20 18.43
C HIS A 185 10.22 0.25 19.19
N GLY A 186 9.41 1.27 18.93
CA GLY A 186 8.06 1.41 19.44
C GLY A 186 7.20 2.21 18.47
N GLY A 187 5.92 2.35 18.80
CA GLY A 187 4.98 3.06 17.96
C GLY A 187 4.83 2.44 16.57
N GLY A 188 4.50 3.24 15.56
CA GLY A 188 4.36 2.76 14.18
C GLY A 188 3.28 1.68 13.99
N ARG A 189 2.32 1.58 14.91
CA ARG A 189 1.27 0.56 14.90
C ARG A 189 0.22 0.92 13.88
N PHE A 190 -0.21 -0.07 13.10
CA PHE A 190 -1.37 0.09 12.23
C PHE A 190 -2.64 -0.09 13.06
N GLU A 191 -3.50 0.91 13.08
CA GLU A 191 -4.78 0.91 13.81
C GLU A 191 -5.89 1.28 12.85
N TYR A 192 -7.03 0.58 12.92
CA TYR A 192 -8.17 0.85 12.05
C TYR A 192 -9.51 0.51 12.70
N ALA A 193 -10.55 1.21 12.27
CA ALA A 193 -11.94 0.89 12.57
C ALA A 193 -12.57 0.26 11.31
N PRO A 194 -12.72 -1.08 11.27
CA PRO A 194 -13.19 -1.78 10.07
C PRO A 194 -14.63 -1.40 9.73
N GLY A 195 -14.89 -1.09 8.46
CA GLY A 195 -16.25 -0.84 7.97
C GLY A 195 -17.02 0.27 8.69
N ILE A 196 -16.30 1.22 9.32
CA ILE A 196 -16.93 2.31 10.09
C ILE A 196 -17.82 3.19 9.19
N ARG A 197 -17.51 3.24 7.89
CA ARG A 197 -18.34 3.88 6.86
C ARG A 197 -18.72 2.88 5.76
N SER A 198 -19.72 3.23 4.98
CA SER A 198 -20.21 2.41 3.86
C SER A 198 -20.55 3.28 2.65
N PRO A 199 -20.86 2.69 1.48
CA PRO A 199 -21.33 3.44 0.31
C PRO A 199 -22.56 4.33 0.61
N GLU A 200 -23.34 3.99 1.63
CA GLU A 200 -24.55 4.71 2.02
C GLU A 200 -24.28 5.94 2.91
N GLY A 201 -23.08 6.06 3.51
CA GLY A 201 -22.74 7.22 4.32
C GLY A 201 -21.42 7.14 5.10
N GLU A 202 -20.93 8.31 5.48
CA GLU A 202 -19.61 8.51 6.13
C GLU A 202 -19.58 8.16 7.63
N ASN A 203 -20.74 8.06 8.28
CA ASN A 203 -20.86 7.80 9.71
C ASN A 203 -20.05 8.78 10.59
N PHE A 204 -20.21 10.09 10.34
CA PHE A 204 -19.43 11.14 11.01
C PHE A 204 -19.47 11.05 12.54
N ASP A 205 -20.61 10.69 13.14
CA ASP A 205 -20.72 10.55 14.60
C ASP A 205 -19.80 9.47 15.17
N ALA A 206 -19.65 8.33 14.48
CA ALA A 206 -18.73 7.28 14.91
C ALA A 206 -17.27 7.68 14.70
N VAL A 207 -16.98 8.33 13.57
CA VAL A 207 -15.65 8.87 13.30
C VAL A 207 -15.25 9.90 14.35
N GLU A 208 -16.15 10.82 14.71
CA GLU A 208 -15.92 11.84 15.74
C GLU A 208 -15.55 11.18 17.08
N ARG A 209 -16.27 10.13 17.51
CA ARG A 209 -15.91 9.38 18.73
C ARG A 209 -14.51 8.77 18.67
N VAL A 210 -14.10 8.20 17.53
CA VAL A 210 -12.74 7.66 17.36
C VAL A 210 -11.69 8.78 17.47
N LEU A 211 -11.95 9.92 16.83
CA LEU A 211 -11.08 11.10 16.92
C LEU A 211 -11.00 11.65 18.35
N ASP A 212 -12.09 11.55 19.12
CA ASP A 212 -12.17 11.96 20.53
C ASP A 212 -11.51 10.99 21.51
N GLY A 213 -11.04 9.83 21.03
CA GLY A 213 -10.29 8.88 21.84
C GLY A 213 -10.97 7.54 22.07
N ASP A 214 -12.15 7.30 21.50
CA ASP A 214 -12.78 5.98 21.56
C ASP A 214 -11.89 4.95 20.82
N ARG A 215 -11.55 3.87 21.51
CA ARG A 215 -10.74 2.77 20.99
C ARG A 215 -11.53 1.47 20.90
N SER A 216 -12.79 1.47 21.34
CA SER A 216 -13.65 0.29 21.31
C SER A 216 -13.91 -0.29 19.91
N PRO A 217 -13.98 0.49 18.81
CA PRO A 217 -14.18 -0.08 17.48
C PRO A 217 -12.86 -0.43 16.78
N LEU A 218 -11.70 -0.31 17.44
CA LEU A 218 -10.41 -0.42 16.77
C LEU A 218 -9.85 -1.82 16.81
N THR A 219 -9.36 -2.26 15.65
CA THR A 219 -8.39 -3.33 15.52
C THR A 219 -6.98 -2.71 15.45
N SER A 220 -6.00 -3.35 16.08
CA SER A 220 -4.60 -2.95 15.97
C SER A 220 -3.74 -4.12 15.55
N LEU A 221 -2.91 -3.88 14.54
CA LEU A 221 -2.01 -4.87 13.97
C LEU A 221 -0.56 -4.50 14.27
N GLU A 222 0.13 -5.45 14.88
CA GLU A 222 1.57 -5.45 15.00
C GLU A 222 2.16 -6.31 13.87
N LEU A 223 2.35 -5.66 12.72
CA LEU A 223 2.93 -6.29 11.53
C LEU A 223 4.42 -6.54 11.75
N GLN A 224 4.87 -7.78 11.55
CA GLN A 224 6.26 -8.19 11.65
C GLN A 224 6.97 -8.08 10.29
N PRO A 225 8.30 -7.88 10.24
CA PRO A 225 9.03 -7.92 8.98
C PRO A 225 8.72 -9.20 8.21
N GLY A 226 8.41 -9.07 6.92
CA GLY A 226 7.99 -10.17 6.05
C GLY A 226 6.49 -10.46 6.04
N ASP A 227 5.69 -9.86 6.91
CA ASP A 227 4.23 -9.95 6.82
C ASP A 227 3.71 -9.21 5.58
N LEU A 228 2.82 -9.85 4.83
CA LEU A 228 2.04 -9.21 3.76
C LEU A 228 0.65 -8.83 4.29
N GLN A 229 0.22 -7.61 4.05
CA GLN A 229 -1.10 -7.11 4.40
C GLN A 229 -1.87 -6.73 3.13
N ILE A 230 -3.14 -7.15 3.03
CA ILE A 230 -4.09 -6.67 2.03
C ILE A 230 -5.25 -6.03 2.77
N PHE A 231 -5.61 -4.80 2.41
CA PHE A 231 -6.50 -3.96 3.21
C PHE A 231 -7.45 -3.10 2.35
N PHE A 232 -8.72 -3.03 2.73
CA PHE A 232 -9.75 -2.17 2.13
C PHE A 232 -9.86 -0.84 2.88
N GLY A 233 -8.88 0.05 2.68
CA GLY A 233 -8.81 1.36 3.34
C GLY A 233 -9.90 2.35 2.94
N ARG A 234 -10.67 2.06 1.89
CA ARG A 234 -11.80 2.89 1.48
C ARG A 234 -12.92 2.92 2.51
N TYR A 235 -13.16 1.85 3.27
CA TYR A 235 -14.29 1.78 4.22
C TYR A 235 -13.86 1.78 5.69
N SER A 236 -12.54 1.74 5.92
CA SER A 236 -11.96 1.57 7.24
C SER A 236 -11.12 2.80 7.59
N LEU A 237 -11.53 3.53 8.63
CA LEU A 237 -10.77 4.66 9.13
C LEU A 237 -9.49 4.12 9.77
N HIS A 238 -8.32 4.55 9.33
CA HIS A 238 -7.07 3.94 9.77
C HIS A 238 -5.93 4.93 9.93
N ARG A 239 -4.92 4.53 10.71
CA ARG A 239 -3.72 5.33 10.98
C ARG A 239 -2.50 4.46 11.21
N VAL A 240 -1.34 5.10 11.15
CA VAL A 240 -0.08 4.60 11.69
C VAL A 240 0.32 5.51 12.84
N THR A 241 0.39 4.97 14.06
CA THR A 241 0.77 5.75 15.25
C THR A 241 2.18 6.33 15.10
N PRO A 242 2.53 7.42 15.81
CA PRO A 242 3.89 7.95 15.82
C PRO A 242 4.93 6.86 16.06
N VAL A 243 6.03 6.89 15.30
CA VAL A 243 7.18 6.01 15.50
C VAL A 243 7.98 6.48 16.72
N GLU A 244 8.40 5.53 17.55
CA GLU A 244 9.19 5.78 18.75
C GLU A 244 10.57 5.13 18.62
N GLY A 245 11.62 5.88 18.96
CA GLY A 245 13.02 5.45 18.87
C GLY A 245 13.68 5.75 17.52
N ASP A 246 14.98 5.50 17.45
CA ASP A 246 15.87 5.85 16.35
C ASP A 246 15.89 4.86 15.19
N LYS A 247 15.24 3.69 15.33
CA LYS A 247 15.04 2.74 14.25
C LYS A 247 13.84 3.15 13.38
N GLU A 248 14.11 3.50 12.13
CA GLU A 248 13.08 3.78 11.12
C GLU A 248 12.15 2.58 10.89
N ARG A 249 10.86 2.86 10.72
CA ARG A 249 9.86 1.87 10.27
C ARG A 249 9.72 1.95 8.74
N HIS A 250 9.90 0.82 8.07
CA HIS A 250 9.74 0.70 6.62
C HIS A 250 8.58 -0.22 6.26
N THR A 251 7.75 0.25 5.33
CA THR A 251 6.70 -0.54 4.72
C THR A 251 6.72 -0.33 3.22
N VAL A 252 6.71 -1.41 2.47
CA VAL A 252 6.58 -1.38 1.01
C VAL A 252 5.11 -1.36 0.66
N ILE A 253 4.74 -0.54 -0.32
CA ILE A 253 3.38 -0.43 -0.86
C ILE A 253 3.44 -0.87 -2.32
N PHE A 254 2.65 -1.88 -2.66
CA PHE A 254 2.50 -2.40 -4.02
C PHE A 254 1.21 -1.81 -4.61
N ALA A 255 1.34 -0.90 -5.58
CA ALA A 255 0.20 -0.26 -6.20
C ALA A 255 -0.22 -1.01 -7.47
N TYR A 256 -1.49 -1.41 -7.52
CA TYR A 256 -2.10 -2.03 -8.68
C TYR A 256 -3.28 -1.20 -9.19
N ALA A 257 -3.57 -1.31 -10.47
CA ALA A 257 -4.66 -0.65 -11.18
C ALA A 257 -5.58 -1.67 -11.84
N LYS A 258 -6.85 -1.29 -12.05
CA LYS A 258 -7.83 -2.09 -12.79
C LYS A 258 -7.56 -2.13 -14.29
N GLU A 259 -6.97 -1.07 -14.81
CA GLU A 259 -6.70 -0.88 -16.23
C GLU A 259 -5.19 -0.74 -16.43
N PRO A 260 -4.64 -1.29 -17.52
CA PRO A 260 -3.23 -1.18 -17.82
C PRO A 260 -2.85 0.28 -18.16
N GLY A 261 -1.62 0.66 -17.82
CA GLY A 261 -1.09 1.98 -18.18
C GLY A 261 -1.59 3.14 -17.32
N PHE A 262 -2.23 2.86 -16.18
CA PHE A 262 -2.68 3.92 -15.28
C PHE A 262 -1.51 4.73 -14.71
N ILE A 263 -1.53 6.05 -14.92
CA ILE A 263 -0.54 7.00 -14.38
C ILE A 263 -1.21 7.89 -13.34
N GLY A 264 -0.52 8.16 -12.24
CA GLY A 264 -0.98 9.04 -11.18
C GLY A 264 -1.10 10.51 -11.63
N ARG A 265 -1.83 11.30 -10.83
CA ARG A 265 -1.96 12.73 -11.07
C ARG A 265 -0.61 13.44 -10.85
N PRO A 266 -0.17 14.32 -11.76
CA PRO A 266 1.07 15.09 -11.64
C PRO A 266 1.18 15.84 -10.32
N GLU A 267 0.09 16.42 -9.83
CA GLU A 267 0.06 17.16 -8.56
C GLU A 267 0.29 16.25 -7.35
N ARG A 268 -0.21 15.00 -7.44
CA ARG A 268 0.00 13.99 -6.40
C ARG A 268 1.45 13.52 -6.41
N ALA A 269 2.04 13.30 -7.59
CA ALA A 269 3.47 12.98 -7.71
C ALA A 269 4.35 14.08 -7.12
N GLN A 270 4.10 15.34 -7.47
CA GLN A 270 4.82 16.49 -6.93
C GLN A 270 4.68 16.59 -5.40
N ARG A 271 3.49 16.34 -4.86
CA ARG A 271 3.21 16.40 -3.41
C ARG A 271 3.84 15.24 -2.64
N ILE A 272 3.89 14.03 -3.20
CA ILE A 272 4.37 12.84 -2.49
C ILE A 272 5.89 12.69 -2.64
N PHE A 273 6.44 12.96 -3.82
CA PHE A 273 7.84 12.67 -4.14
C PHE A 273 8.69 13.94 -4.31
N GLY A 274 8.10 15.13 -4.16
CA GLY A 274 8.79 16.41 -4.35
C GLY A 274 9.17 16.69 -5.80
N ARG A 275 8.75 15.82 -6.73
CA ARG A 275 9.06 15.90 -8.16
C ARG A 275 8.03 15.17 -8.99
N MET A 276 8.08 15.47 -10.28
CA MET A 276 7.35 14.76 -11.33
C MET A 276 8.33 13.96 -12.20
N ALA A 277 7.85 12.83 -12.73
CA ALA A 277 8.51 12.11 -13.82
C ALA A 277 8.10 12.69 -15.20
N PRO A 278 8.86 12.46 -16.29
CA PRO A 278 8.54 12.99 -17.62
C PRO A 278 7.11 12.71 -18.11
N ILE A 279 6.55 11.55 -17.76
CA ILE A 279 5.17 11.18 -18.13
C ILE A 279 4.13 12.13 -17.50
N HIS A 280 4.38 12.62 -16.29
CA HIS A 280 3.49 13.58 -15.63
C HIS A 280 3.52 14.94 -16.32
N GLU A 281 4.70 15.40 -16.73
CA GLU A 281 4.84 16.64 -17.49
C GLU A 281 4.13 16.57 -18.84
N GLN A 282 4.15 15.40 -19.48
CA GLN A 282 3.39 15.15 -20.69
C GLN A 282 1.88 15.26 -20.44
N LEU A 283 1.38 14.59 -19.38
CA LEU A 283 -0.04 14.63 -19.02
C LEU A 283 -0.53 16.05 -18.71
N LEU A 284 0.29 16.89 -18.05
CA LEU A 284 -0.03 18.30 -17.82
C LEU A 284 -0.21 19.10 -19.12
N ARG A 285 0.55 18.77 -20.17
CA ARG A 285 0.44 19.44 -21.48
C ARG A 285 -0.79 18.98 -22.26
N GLU A 286 -1.18 17.72 -22.11
CA GLU A 286 -2.28 17.10 -22.86
C GLU A 286 -3.66 17.30 -22.19
N GLY A 287 -3.69 17.55 -20.87
CA GLY A 287 -4.90 17.75 -20.08
C GLY A 287 -5.49 16.44 -19.52
N MET A 288 -6.09 16.50 -18.33
CA MET A 288 -6.70 15.33 -17.66
C MET A 288 -8.22 15.47 -17.50
N THR A 289 -8.93 14.36 -17.66
CA THR A 289 -10.37 14.23 -17.38
C THR A 289 -10.61 13.39 -16.12
N ARG A 290 -11.56 13.79 -15.28
CA ARG A 290 -11.93 13.10 -14.01
C ARG A 290 -13.01 12.02 -14.27
N SER A 291 -12.96 10.89 -13.56
CA SER A 291 -13.88 9.74 -13.76
C SER A 291 -14.98 9.54 -12.69
N ASP A 292 -14.94 10.21 -11.52
CA ASP A 292 -15.96 10.04 -10.46
C ASP A 292 -16.22 11.31 -9.60
N ASN A 293 -17.22 11.26 -8.69
CA ASN A 293 -17.73 12.36 -7.87
C ASN A 293 -17.45 12.25 -6.35
N LEU A 294 -16.50 11.42 -5.91
CA LEU A 294 -16.24 11.23 -4.47
C LEU A 294 -15.45 12.41 -3.86
N ALA A 295 -15.54 12.54 -2.53
CA ALA A 295 -14.99 13.67 -1.77
C ALA A 295 -13.50 13.52 -1.42
N ASP A 296 -13.01 12.29 -1.35
CA ASP A 296 -11.60 11.91 -1.21
C ASP A 296 -10.82 11.96 -2.54
#